data_AF-A0A7X6PLM9-F1
#
_entry.id   AF-A0A7X6PLM9-F1
#
_cell.length_a   1.000
_cell.length_b   1.000
_cell.length_c   1.000
_cell.angle_alpha   90.00
_cell.angle_beta   90.00
_cell.angle_gamma   90.00
#
_symmetry.space_group_name_H-M   'P 1'
#
loop_
_entity.id
_entity.type
_entity.pdbx_description
1 polymer ?
#
loop_
_entity_poly.entity_id
_entity_poly.type
_entity_poly.pdbx_seq_one_letter_code
_entity_poly.pdbx_strand_id
1 'polypeptide(L)'
;MSKVTFFRGQQLPLEMHKVRIIQKLTLLPIEERKEAMAEAGYNTFLLENKDVFLDMLTDSGVNAMSQDQQAAMLMADDAYA
;
A
#
# COMPACT_ATOMS: atom_id res chain seq x y z
N MET A 1 9.92 8.46 -24.52
CA MET A 1 8.87 7.99 -23.59
C MET A 1 7.62 7.68 -24.40
N SER A 2 7.02 6.51 -24.21
CA SER A 2 5.78 6.10 -24.88
C SER A 2 4.64 7.05 -24.49
N LYS A 3 4.00 7.69 -25.47
CA LYS A 3 2.81 8.52 -25.25
C LYS A 3 1.59 7.60 -25.26
N VAL A 4 1.00 7.37 -24.08
CA VAL A 4 -0.29 6.69 -23.96
C VAL A 4 -1.37 7.75 -23.83
N THR A 5 -2.35 7.71 -24.74
CA THR A 5 -3.48 8.63 -24.76
C THR A 5 -4.71 7.90 -24.23
N PHE A 6 -5.23 8.34 -23.07
CA PHE A 6 -6.47 7.79 -22.53
C PHE A 6 -7.70 8.38 -23.24
N PHE A 7 -8.86 7.75 -23.09
CA PHE A 7 -10.12 8.18 -23.69
C PHE A 7 -10.44 9.68 -23.49
N ARG A 8 -10.02 10.26 -22.36
CA ARG A 8 -10.20 11.68 -22.04
C ARG A 8 -9.21 12.63 -22.73
N GLY A 9 -8.34 12.13 -23.61
CA GLY A 9 -7.28 12.92 -24.26
C GLY A 9 -6.15 13.37 -23.33
N GLN A 10 -6.22 13.05 -22.04
CA GLN A 10 -5.17 13.32 -21.07
C GLN A 10 -4.01 12.34 -21.24
N GLN A 11 -2.80 12.89 -21.16
CA GLN A 11 -1.57 12.12 -21.00
C GLN A 11 -1.36 11.88 -19.52
N LEU A 12 -1.52 10.63 -19.07
CA LEU A 12 -1.19 10.23 -17.70
C LEU A 12 0.19 9.56 -17.68
N PRO A 13 1.03 9.84 -16.67
CA PRO A 13 2.27 9.10 -16.50
C PRO A 13 1.96 7.63 -16.26
N LEU A 14 2.82 6.76 -16.79
CA LEU A 14 2.78 5.34 -16.49
C LEU A 14 3.74 5.03 -15.34
N GLU A 15 3.38 4.05 -14.52
CA GLU A 15 4.29 3.50 -13.54
C GLU A 15 5.52 2.91 -14.24
N MET A 16 6.70 3.44 -13.92
CA MET A 16 7.96 3.03 -14.54
C MET A 16 8.58 1.78 -13.89
N HIS A 17 7.75 0.98 -13.22
CA HIS A 17 8.13 -0.25 -12.52
C HIS A 17 7.04 -1.30 -12.69
N LYS A 18 7.41 -2.57 -12.54
CA LYS A 18 6.47 -3.70 -12.55
C LYS A 18 6.26 -4.20 -11.13
N VAL A 19 5.03 -4.59 -10.81
CA VAL A 19 4.71 -5.25 -9.54
C VAL A 19 5.49 -6.57 -9.45
N ARG A 20 6.14 -6.82 -8.31
CA ARG A 20 6.93 -8.03 -8.04
C ARG A 20 6.40 -8.84 -6.88
N ILE A 21 6.11 -8.17 -5.76
CA ILE A 21 5.55 -8.75 -4.55
C ILE A 21 4.19 -8.08 -4.34
N ILE A 22 3.19 -8.86 -3.93
CA ILE A 22 1.83 -8.39 -3.67
C ILE A 22 1.41 -8.74 -2.24
N GLN A 23 0.61 -7.87 -1.62
CA GLN A 23 -0.12 -8.16 -0.40
C GLN A 23 -1.58 -8.43 -0.77
N LYS A 24 -2.16 -9.49 -0.22
CA LYS A 24 -3.58 -9.79 -0.40
C LYS A 24 -4.41 -8.73 0.32
N LEU A 25 -5.37 -8.15 -0.40
CA LEU A 25 -6.34 -7.21 0.16
C LEU A 25 -7.69 -7.91 0.34
N THR A 26 -8.44 -7.47 1.34
CA THR A 26 -9.81 -7.91 1.60
C THR A 26 -10.69 -6.66 1.66
N LEU A 27 -11.67 -6.58 0.76
CA LEU A 27 -12.70 -5.55 0.83
C LEU A 27 -13.85 -6.10 1.67
N LEU A 28 -13.95 -5.68 2.92
CA LEU A 28 -15.05 -6.06 3.79
C LEU A 28 -16.39 -5.56 3.24
N PRO A 29 -17.51 -6.28 3.46
CA PRO A 29 -18.86 -5.77 3.25
C PRO A 29 -19.09 -4.43 3.97
N ILE A 30 -20.03 -3.65 3.47
CA ILE A 30 -20.28 -2.30 4.01
C ILE A 30 -20.73 -2.31 5.48
N GLU A 31 -21.50 -3.32 5.89
CA GLU A 31 -21.99 -3.44 7.27
C GLU A 31 -20.84 -3.72 8.25
N GLU A 32 -19.94 -4.65 7.91
CA GLU A 32 -18.75 -4.96 8.73
C GLU A 32 -17.83 -3.74 8.86
N ARG A 33 -17.66 -2.94 7.80
CA ARG A 33 -16.90 -1.68 7.88
C ARG A 33 -17.55 -0.68 8.84
N LYS A 34 -18.88 -0.61 8.87
CA LYS A 34 -19.62 0.28 9.77
C LYS A 34 -19.46 -0.15 11.22
N GLU A 35 -19.53 -1.46 11.49
CA GLU A 35 -19.29 -2.03 12.82
C GLU A 35 -17.87 -1.75 13.29
N ALA A 36 -16.86 -2.03 12.47
CA ALA A 36 -15.46 -1.73 12.77
C ALA A 36 -15.23 -0.24 13.09
N MET A 37 -15.87 0.66 12.34
CA MET A 37 -15.76 2.10 12.61
C MET A 37 -16.45 2.53 13.92
N ALA A 38 -17.57 1.90 14.26
CA ALA A 38 -18.26 2.16 15.53
C ALA A 38 -17.43 1.64 16.72
N GLU A 39 -16.83 0.46 16.62
CA GLU A 39 -15.94 -0.12 17.63
C GLU A 39 -14.67 0.73 17.83
N ALA A 40 -14.12 1.27 16.74
CA ALA A 40 -13.02 2.24 16.77
C ALA A 40 -13.42 3.63 17.29
N GLY A 41 -14.66 3.81 17.78
CA GLY A 41 -15.13 5.08 18.33
C GLY A 41 -15.15 6.21 17.29
N TYR A 42 -15.35 5.87 16.01
CA TYR A 42 -15.29 6.81 14.88
C TYR A 42 -13.94 7.52 14.73
N ASN A 43 -12.86 6.95 15.25
CA ASN A 43 -11.49 7.40 15.02
C ASN A 43 -10.72 6.41 14.13
N THR A 44 -10.29 6.85 12.95
CA THR A 44 -9.58 6.00 11.98
C THR A 44 -8.21 5.52 12.47
N PHE A 45 -7.58 6.23 13.43
CA PHE A 45 -6.34 5.76 14.06
C PHE A 45 -6.52 4.49 14.91
N LEU A 46 -7.76 4.17 15.28
CA LEU A 46 -8.08 2.99 16.09
C LEU A 46 -8.61 1.82 15.26
N LEU A 47 -8.67 1.94 13.93
CA LEU A 47 -9.01 0.83 13.05
C LEU A 47 -7.85 -0.17 12.97
N GLU A 48 -8.17 -1.46 12.92
CA GLU A 48 -7.17 -2.47 12.60
C GLU A 48 -6.88 -2.49 11.09
N ASN A 49 -5.61 -2.72 10.72
CA ASN A 49 -5.19 -2.73 9.32
C ASN A 49 -5.96 -3.74 8.45
N LYS A 50 -6.38 -4.88 9.03
CA LYS A 50 -7.15 -5.92 8.32
C LYS A 50 -8.53 -5.44 7.85
N ASP A 51 -9.07 -4.40 8.48
CA ASP A 51 -10.40 -3.84 8.20
C ASP A 51 -10.33 -2.68 7.19
N VAL A 52 -9.11 -2.27 6.80
CA VAL A 52 -8.84 -1.18 5.88
C VAL A 52 -8.41 -1.74 4.52
N PHE A 53 -9.20 -1.47 3.47
CA PHE A 53 -8.88 -1.94 2.12
C PHE A 53 -7.79 -1.10 1.43
N LEU A 54 -7.84 0.22 1.58
CA LEU A 54 -6.84 1.15 1.07
C LEU A 54 -6.46 2.11 2.19
N ASP A 55 -5.27 1.90 2.75
CA ASP A 55 -4.75 2.70 3.84
C ASP A 55 -4.00 3.93 3.29
N MET A 56 -4.55 5.12 3.57
CA MET A 56 -3.96 6.41 3.20
C MET A 56 -3.66 7.25 4.44
N LEU A 57 -3.50 6.62 5.61
CA LEU A 57 -3.33 7.32 6.88
C LEU A 57 -1.99 8.10 6.93
N THR A 58 -0.92 7.54 6.36
CA THR A 58 0.41 8.15 6.33
C THR A 58 1.22 7.64 5.15
N ASP A 59 2.29 8.35 4.79
CA ASP A 59 3.33 7.92 3.85
C ASP A 59 4.61 7.44 4.57
N SER A 60 4.63 7.49 5.90
CA SER A 60 5.78 7.13 6.73
C SER A 60 5.85 5.61 6.95
N GLY A 61 6.85 4.96 6.36
CA GLY A 61 7.13 3.53 6.59
C GLY A 61 6.19 2.55 5.87
N VAL A 62 5.28 3.02 5.01
CA VAL A 62 4.30 2.18 4.27
C VAL A 62 4.62 2.04 2.78
N ASN A 63 5.87 2.28 2.40
CA ASN A 63 6.33 2.20 1.01
C ASN A 63 6.56 0.75 0.56
N ALA A 64 6.31 0.46 -0.72
CA ALA A 64 6.75 -0.78 -1.34
C ALA A 64 8.25 -0.71 -1.67
N MET A 65 9.02 -1.71 -1.22
CA MET A 65 10.44 -1.83 -1.53
C MET A 65 10.70 -2.49 -2.88
N SER A 66 11.80 -2.11 -3.54
CA SER A 66 12.28 -2.77 -4.75
C SER A 66 12.85 -4.16 -4.45
N GLN A 67 13.00 -4.98 -5.49
CA GLN A 67 13.65 -6.29 -5.36
C GLN A 67 15.11 -6.17 -4.84
N ASP A 68 15.81 -5.08 -5.20
CA ASP A 68 17.21 -4.87 -4.82
C ASP A 68 17.30 -4.50 -3.33
N GLN A 69 16.35 -3.70 -2.83
CA GLN A 69 16.22 -3.41 -1.40
C GLN A 69 15.90 -4.68 -0.60
N GLN A 70 14.97 -5.51 -1.08
CA GLN A 70 14.67 -6.80 -0.46
C GLN A 70 15.88 -7.75 -0.45
N ALA A 71 16.67 -7.79 -1.53
CA ALA A 71 17.89 -8.59 -1.59
C ALA A 71 18.97 -8.07 -0.63
N ALA A 72 19.12 -6.74 -0.51
CA ALA A 72 20.06 -6.14 0.42
C ALA A 72 19.75 -6.51 1.88
N MET A 73 18.47 -6.63 2.25
CA MET A 73 18.06 -7.07 3.59
C MET A 73 18.52 -8.51 3.91
N LEU A 74 18.69 -9.37 2.91
CA LEU A 74 19.17 -10.75 3.12
C LEU A 74 20.69 -10.86 3.21
N MET A 75 21.41 -9.81 2.86
CA MET A 75 22.88 -9.76 2.88
C MET A 75 23.42 -8.73 3.88
N ALA A 76 22.55 -8.18 4.72
CA ALA A 76 22.94 -7.20 5.73
C ALA A 76 23.93 -7.83 6.73
N ASP A 77 25.02 -7.12 6.99
CA ASP A 77 25.96 -7.44 8.07
C ASP A 77 25.69 -6.50 9.24
N ASP A 78 25.12 -7.06 10.31
CA ASP A 78 24.76 -6.34 11.53
C ASP A 78 25.88 -6.43 12.61
N ALA A 79 27.10 -6.80 12.23
CA ALA A 79 28.22 -6.85 13.15
C ALA A 79 28.56 -5.46 13.73
N TYR A 80 28.71 -5.40 15.05
CA TYR A 80 29.19 -4.19 15.73
C TYR A 80 30.71 -4.04 15.61
N ALA A 81 31.44 -5.15 15.65
CA ALA A 81 32.89 -5.26 15.48
C ALA A 81 33.27 -6.73 15.16
#